data_AF-A0A2J5PAT8-F1
#
_entry.id   AF-A0A2J5PAT8-F1
#
_cell.length_a   1.000
_cell.length_b   1.000
_cell.length_c   1.000
_cell.angle_alpha   90.00
_cell.angle_beta   90.00
_cell.angle_gamma   90.00
#
_symmetry.space_group_name_H-M   'P 1'
#
loop_
_entity.id
_entity.type
_entity.pdbx_description
1 polymer ?
#
loop_
_entity_poly.entity_id
_entity_poly.type
_entity_poly.pdbx_seq_one_letter_code
_entity_poly.pdbx_strand_id
1 'polypeptide(L)' 'MNFSTFCRRTLLASGLAIFGISSALAADWPRQITDSRGPHTLESQPLRIVSTSVTLTGSVLAIDAPVVASGDTTPN' A
#
# COMPACT_ATOMS: atom_id res chain seq x y z
N MET A 1 31.34 -21.51 26.81
CA MET A 1 30.48 -21.68 25.61
C MET A 1 29.21 -20.85 25.82
N ASN A 2 28.95 -19.91 24.92
CA ASN A 2 28.16 -18.69 25.16
C ASN A 2 26.63 -18.89 25.01
N PHE A 3 26.01 -19.64 25.93
CA PHE A 3 24.57 -19.96 25.92
C PHE A 3 23.67 -18.71 25.99
N SER A 4 24.09 -17.70 26.78
CA SER A 4 23.38 -16.42 26.90
C SER A 4 23.34 -15.63 25.58
N THR A 5 24.44 -15.66 24.82
CA THR A 5 24.55 -15.00 23.52
C THR A 5 23.71 -15.71 22.46
N PHE A 6 23.55 -17.03 22.58
CA PHE A 6 22.67 -17.81 21.71
C PHE A 6 21.21 -17.42 21.93
N CYS A 7 20.74 -17.39 23.18
CA CYS A 7 19.36 -17.00 23.50
C CYS A 7 19.03 -15.56 23.08
N ARG A 8 19.95 -14.61 23.34
CA ARG A 8 19.79 -13.19 22.95
C ARG A 8 19.73 -13.00 21.43
N ARG A 9 20.54 -13.75 20.68
CA ARG A 9 20.59 -13.64 19.21
C ARG A 9 19.35 -14.27 18.57
N THR A 10 18.83 -15.37 19.12
CA THR A 10 17.58 -15.99 18.65
C THR A 10 16.36 -15.13 18.97
N LEU A 11 16.30 -14.49 20.14
CA LEU A 11 15.24 -13.54 20.52
C LEU A 11 15.20 -12.29 19.64
N LEU A 12 16.36 -11.75 19.27
CA LEU A 12 16.43 -10.62 18.34
C LEU A 12 15.95 -11.00 16.92
N ALA A 13 16.31 -12.21 16.46
CA ALA A 13 15.88 -12.70 15.15
C ALA A 13 14.36 -12.95 15.09
N SER A 14 13.76 -13.52 16.13
CA SER A 14 12.32 -13.72 16.19
C SER A 14 11.56 -12.40 16.30
N GLY A 15 12.04 -11.45 17.10
CA GLY A 15 11.44 -10.11 17.20
C GLY A 15 11.43 -9.37 15.86
N LEU A 16 12.53 -9.43 15.10
CA LEU A 16 12.62 -8.81 13.77
C LEU A 16 11.67 -9.47 12.76
N ALA A 17 11.54 -10.80 12.80
CA ALA A 17 10.62 -11.53 11.93
C ALA A 17 9.16 -11.15 12.19
N ILE A 18 8.75 -11.08 13.47
CA ILE A 18 7.38 -10.72 13.84
C ILE A 18 7.06 -9.28 13.41
N PHE A 19 8.00 -8.35 13.61
CA PHE A 19 7.78 -6.94 13.23
C PHE A 19 7.71 -6.74 11.71
N GLY A 20 8.51 -7.50 10.93
CA GLY A 20 8.49 -7.45 9.47
C GLY A 20 7.17 -7.95 8.86
N ILE A 21 6.56 -9.00 9.44
CA ILE A 21 5.29 -9.56 8.94
C ILE A 21 4.13 -8.57 9.20
N SER A 22 4.09 -7.93 10.38
CA SER A 22 3.05 -6.94 10.69
C SER A 22 3.04 -5.75 9.73
N SER A 23 4.21 -5.32 9.24
CA SER A 23 4.30 -4.25 8.23
C SER A 23 3.68 -4.65 6.89
N ALA A 24 3.74 -5.93 6.51
CA ALA A 24 3.13 -6.44 5.27
C ALA A 24 1.60 -6.58 5.39
N LEU A 25 1.09 -6.72 6.62
CA LEU A 25 -0.35 -6.82 6.92
C LEU A 25 -1.00 -5.45 7.18
N ALA A 26 -0.25 -4.35 7.20
CA ALA A 26 -0.75 -3.01 7.55
C ALA A 26 -1.81 -2.43 6.58
N ALA A 27 -2.15 -3.16 5.51
CA ALA A 27 -3.25 -2.81 4.65
C ALA A 27 -4.26 -3.97 4.66
N ASP A 28 -5.25 -3.87 5.54
CA ASP A 28 -6.42 -4.77 5.57
C ASP A 28 -7.15 -4.67 4.23
N TRP A 29 -6.89 -5.58 3.31
CA TRP A 29 -7.67 -5.82 2.09
C TRP A 29 -8.36 -7.18 2.24
N PRO A 30 -9.61 -7.38 1.75
CA PRO A 30 -10.40 -6.50 0.88
C PRO A 30 -11.00 -5.27 1.58
N ARG A 31 -11.07 -4.13 0.89
CA ARG A 31 -11.69 -2.88 1.38
C ARG A 31 -12.86 -2.46 0.52
N GLN A 32 -13.94 -2.03 1.15
CA GLN A 32 -15.10 -1.49 0.46
C GLN A 32 -14.99 0.04 0.36
N ILE A 33 -15.11 0.57 -0.85
CA ILE A 33 -15.06 2.00 -1.16
C ILE A 33 -16.38 2.39 -1.83
N THR A 34 -17.01 3.45 -1.36
CA THR A 34 -18.23 3.98 -1.98
C THR A 34 -17.87 5.04 -3.01
N ASP A 35 -18.30 4.84 -4.24
CA ASP A 35 -18.27 5.86 -5.30
C ASP A 35 -19.70 6.34 -5.60
N SER A 36 -19.82 7.37 -6.42
CA SER A 36 -21.05 7.86 -7.06
C SER A 36 -21.94 6.76 -7.68
N ARG A 37 -21.36 5.62 -8.04
CA ARG A 37 -22.06 4.45 -8.63
C ARG A 37 -22.43 3.36 -7.61
N GLY A 38 -22.11 3.57 -6.33
CA GLY A 38 -22.37 2.62 -5.25
C GLY A 38 -21.10 2.04 -4.64
N PRO A 39 -21.23 1.03 -3.75
CA PRO A 39 -20.10 0.39 -3.12
C PRO A 39 -19.31 -0.50 -4.10
N HIS A 40 -18.00 -0.37 -4.08
CA HIS A 40 -17.04 -1.17 -4.84
C HIS A 40 -16.02 -1.79 -3.90
N THR A 41 -15.75 -3.08 -4.06
CA THR A 41 -14.75 -3.79 -3.24
C THR A 41 -13.43 -3.82 -3.99
N LEU A 42 -12.38 -3.38 -3.31
CA LEU A 42 -11.00 -3.56 -3.72
C LEU A 42 -10.43 -4.76 -2.96
N GLU A 43 -10.17 -5.84 -3.68
CA GLU A 43 -9.68 -7.09 -3.10
C GLU A 43 -8.23 -7.02 -2.62
N SER A 44 -7.45 -6.11 -3.18
CA SER A 44 -6.02 -5.96 -2.90
C SER A 44 -5.56 -4.53 -3.13
N GLN A 45 -4.33 -4.23 -2.69
CA GLN A 45 -3.73 -2.94 -2.93
C GLN A 45 -3.55 -2.68 -4.43
N PRO A 46 -4.12 -1.57 -4.96
CA PRO A 46 -3.95 -1.23 -6.37
C PRO A 46 -2.49 -0.86 -6.64
N LEU A 47 -1.85 -1.63 -7.52
CA LEU A 47 -0.48 -1.41 -7.98
C LEU A 47 -0.41 -0.54 -9.24
N ARG A 48 -1.54 -0.32 -9.91
CA ARG A 48 -1.65 0.45 -11.14
C ARG A 48 -2.93 1.27 -11.12
N ILE A 49 -2.82 2.59 -11.02
CA ILE A 49 -3.97 3.51 -11.00
C ILE A 49 -4.02 4.28 -12.32
N VAL A 50 -5.21 4.35 -12.92
CA VAL A 50 -5.49 5.15 -14.12
C VAL A 50 -6.46 6.24 -13.72
N SER A 51 -6.05 7.51 -13.87
CA SER A 51 -6.91 8.66 -13.61
C SER A 51 -7.26 9.34 -14.92
N THR A 52 -8.53 9.36 -15.30
CA THR A 52 -9.00 10.08 -16.50
C THR A 52 -9.30 11.56 -16.23
N SER A 53 -9.15 12.01 -14.98
CA SER A 53 -9.36 13.40 -14.56
C SER A 53 -8.02 14.05 -14.21
N VAL A 54 -7.77 15.23 -14.79
CA VAL A 54 -6.52 15.99 -14.63
C VAL A 54 -6.37 16.44 -13.16
N THR A 55 -7.44 16.95 -12.56
CA THR A 55 -7.46 17.40 -11.15
C THR A 55 -7.25 16.25 -10.18
N LEU A 56 -7.82 15.07 -10.46
CA LEU A 56 -7.69 13.89 -9.60
C LEU A 56 -6.28 13.28 -9.66
N THR A 57 -5.60 13.42 -10.81
CA THR A 57 -4.21 12.94 -10.95
C THR A 57 -3.28 13.66 -9.97
N GLY A 58 -3.45 14.97 -9.78
CA GLY A 58 -2.67 15.75 -8.81
C GLY A 58 -2.82 15.21 -7.39
N SER A 59 -4.04 14.86 -6.97
CA SER A 59 -4.30 14.29 -5.64
C SER A 59 -3.73 12.88 -5.47
N VAL A 60 -3.76 12.05 -6.51
CA VAL A 60 -3.23 10.67 -6.45
C VAL A 60 -1.70 10.66 -6.41
N LEU A 61 -1.04 11.58 -7.11
CA LEU A 61 0.42 11.77 -7.02
C LEU A 61 0.84 12.29 -5.64
N ALA A 62 0.04 13.17 -5.03
CA ALA A 62 0.35 13.75 -3.72
C ALA A 62 0.37 12.73 -2.57
N ILE A 63 -0.21 11.55 -2.76
CA ILE A 63 -0.21 10.45 -1.78
C ILE A 63 0.79 9.33 -2.16
N ASP A 64 1.75 9.62 -3.03
CA ASP A 64 2.76 8.67 -3.55
C ASP A 64 2.14 7.40 -4.16
N ALA A 65 0.92 7.49 -4.70
CA ALA A 65 0.26 6.32 -5.26
C ALA A 65 0.73 6.03 -6.70
N PRO A 66 0.81 4.74 -7.11
CA PRO A 66 1.40 4.34 -8.39
C PRO A 66 0.44 4.61 -9.57
N VAL A 67 0.47 5.85 -10.08
CA VAL A 67 -0.28 6.26 -11.28
C VAL A 67 0.46 5.79 -12.53
N VAL A 68 -0.22 5.00 -13.36
CA VAL A 68 0.33 4.49 -14.63
C VAL A 68 -0.13 5.32 -15.82
N ALA A 69 -1.28 6.00 -15.71
CA ALA A 69 -1.80 6.89 -16.75
C ALA A 69 -2.63 8.03 -16.15
N SER A 70 -2.53 9.20 -16.79
CA SER A 70 -3.27 10.42 -16.45
C SER A 70 -4.01 10.95 -17.68
N GLY A 71 -5.21 11.49 -17.49
CA GLY A 71 -5.89 12.31 -18.46
C GLY A 71 -5.19 13.66 -18.57
N ASP A 72 -4.85 14.06 -19.80
CA ASP A 72 -4.26 15.35 -20.12
C ASP A 72 -5.25 16.15 -20.99
N THR A 73 -5.21 17.48 -20.88
CA THR A 73 -5.99 18.35 -21.77
C THR A 73 -5.06 18.89 -22.84
N THR A 74 -5.16 18.40 -24.08
CA THR A 74 -4.53 19.06 -25.23
C THR A 74 -5.32 20.33 -25.57
N PRO A 75 -4.73 21.54 -25.49
CA PRO A 75 -5.40 22.77 -25.91
C PRO A 75 -5.59 22.76 -27.43
N ASN A 76 -6.75 23.23 -27.91
CA ASN A 76 -7.07 23.39 -29.33
C ASN A 76 -6.49 24.69 -29.90
#